data_AF-A0A6A6ZDC2-F1
#
_entry.id   AF-A0A6A6ZDC2-F1
#
_cell.length_a   1.000
_cell.length_b   1.000
_cell.length_c   1.000
_cell.angle_alpha   90.00
_cell.angle_beta   90.00
_cell.angle_gamma   90.00
#
_symmetry.space_group_name_H-M   'P 1'
#
loop_
_entity.id
_entity.type
_entity.pdbx_description
1 polymer ?
#
loop_
_entity_poly.entity_id
_entity_poly.type
_entity_poly.pdbx_seq_one_letter_code
_entity_poly.pdbx_strand_id
1 'polypeptide(L)'
;EEVTRYQRASRENKGKVMKLRSKVTGRDQKINELETDKGKLEQENYKLKARIDYLEDCLRRAPPTRQPRMPSLTPDPTPDIRDHNEYEHPEVPHDNKLYRNFKANIKYTNGTGKVWPSRYGSNGCWDLGLCQIHFATSSVCRYGSRCEFRHLPLTDDERTYVAKLEPLGSTFLKHSD
;
A
#
# COMPACT_ATOMS: atom_id res chain seq x y z
N GLU A 1 -47.07 51.19 -59.48
CA GLU A 1 -46.60 51.06 -58.08
C GLU A 1 -46.39 49.62 -57.61
N GLU A 2 -47.20 48.66 -58.06
CA GLU A 2 -47.03 47.24 -57.71
C GLU A 2 -45.74 46.61 -58.24
N VAL A 3 -45.37 46.89 -59.50
CA VAL A 3 -44.16 46.32 -60.13
C VAL A 3 -42.89 46.73 -59.37
N THR A 4 -42.83 47.96 -58.88
CA THR A 4 -41.71 48.48 -58.07
C THR A 4 -41.68 47.90 -56.65
N ARG A 5 -42.84 47.65 -56.02
CA ARG A 5 -42.91 46.93 -54.74
C ARG A 5 -42.44 45.48 -54.87
N TYR A 6 -42.86 44.78 -55.93
CA TYR A 6 -42.45 43.41 -56.19
C TYR A 6 -40.94 43.29 -56.42
N GLN A 7 -40.35 44.21 -57.19
CA GLN A 7 -38.90 44.25 -57.41
C GLN A 7 -38.11 44.50 -56.11
N ARG A 8 -38.60 45.37 -55.21
CA ARG A 8 -37.97 45.63 -53.91
C ARG A 8 -38.05 44.39 -53.00
N ALA A 9 -39.21 43.76 -52.89
CA ALA A 9 -39.40 42.53 -52.11
C ALA A 9 -38.53 41.37 -52.64
N SER A 10 -38.41 41.25 -53.98
CA SER A 10 -37.55 40.25 -54.62
C SER A 10 -36.06 40.44 -54.26
N ARG A 11 -35.57 41.70 -54.25
CA ARG A 11 -34.20 42.03 -53.85
C ARG A 11 -33.94 41.73 -52.37
N GLU A 12 -34.88 42.09 -51.49
CA GLU A 12 -34.78 41.78 -50.05
C GLU A 12 -34.76 40.27 -49.79
N ASN A 13 -35.64 39.52 -50.47
CA ASN A 13 -35.67 38.07 -50.35
C ASN A 13 -34.37 37.43 -50.88
N LYS A 14 -33.81 37.91 -52.00
CA LYS A 14 -32.49 37.48 -52.48
C LYS A 14 -31.39 37.73 -51.45
N GLY A 15 -31.40 38.88 -50.78
CA GLY A 15 -30.45 39.19 -49.71
C GLY A 15 -30.59 38.28 -48.48
N LYS A 16 -31.82 37.97 -48.07
CA LYS A 16 -32.12 37.01 -47.00
C LYS A 16 -31.63 35.60 -47.36
N VAL A 17 -31.87 35.16 -48.60
CA VAL A 17 -31.42 33.86 -49.11
C VAL A 17 -29.89 33.77 -49.12
N MET A 18 -29.17 34.81 -49.55
CA MET A 18 -27.70 34.83 -49.50
C MET A 18 -27.18 34.71 -48.06
N LYS A 19 -27.76 35.47 -47.11
CA LYS A 19 -27.38 35.38 -45.70
C LYS A 19 -27.63 33.99 -45.11
N LEU A 20 -28.75 33.37 -45.46
CA LEU A 20 -29.07 32.00 -45.03
C LEU A 20 -28.10 30.99 -45.63
N ARG A 21 -27.75 31.11 -46.92
CA ARG A 21 -26.76 30.24 -47.57
C ARG A 21 -25.40 30.32 -46.90
N SER A 22 -24.91 31.53 -46.60
CA SER A 22 -23.65 31.71 -45.88
C SER A 22 -23.66 31.10 -44.47
N LYS A 23 -24.79 31.18 -43.76
CA LYS A 23 -24.96 30.51 -42.46
C LYS A 23 -24.98 28.99 -42.59
N VAL A 24 -25.63 28.45 -43.63
CA VAL A 24 -25.67 27.01 -43.88
C VAL A 24 -24.26 26.50 -44.18
N THR A 25 -23.53 27.13 -45.09
CA THR A 25 -22.14 26.73 -45.39
C THR A 25 -21.23 26.78 -44.17
N GLY A 26 -21.38 27.78 -43.30
CA GLY A 26 -20.60 27.87 -42.06
C GLY A 26 -20.97 26.76 -41.06
N ARG A 27 -22.24 26.35 -41.01
CA ARG A 27 -22.67 25.20 -40.20
C ARG A 27 -22.14 23.89 -40.75
N ASP A 28 -22.18 23.70 -42.07
CA ASP A 28 -21.69 22.48 -42.72
C ASP A 28 -20.18 22.30 -42.48
N GLN A 29 -19.41 23.39 -42.57
CA GLN A 29 -17.99 23.38 -42.19
C GLN A 29 -17.80 22.97 -40.73
N LYS A 30 -18.61 23.52 -39.82
CA LYS A 30 -18.50 23.20 -38.41
C LYS A 30 -18.89 21.75 -38.10
N ILE A 31 -19.89 21.21 -38.81
CA ILE A 31 -20.30 19.81 -38.70
C ILE A 31 -19.13 18.91 -39.11
N ASN A 32 -18.50 19.18 -40.26
CA ASN A 32 -17.36 18.39 -40.71
C ASN A 32 -16.19 18.41 -39.72
N GLU A 33 -15.86 19.57 -39.14
CA GLU A 33 -14.84 19.66 -38.08
C GLU A 33 -15.19 18.78 -36.88
N LEU A 34 -16.43 18.88 -36.37
CA LEU A 34 -16.89 18.12 -35.22
C LEU A 34 -16.92 16.61 -35.49
N GLU A 35 -17.29 16.19 -36.70
CA GLU A 35 -17.24 14.78 -37.10
C GLU A 35 -15.80 14.25 -37.10
N THR A 36 -14.86 15.07 -37.58
CA THR A 36 -13.44 14.72 -37.60
C THR A 36 -12.89 14.55 -36.18
N ASP A 37 -13.22 15.47 -35.29
CA ASP A 37 -12.78 15.42 -33.90
C ASP A 37 -13.47 14.28 -33.12
N LYS A 38 -14.75 14.03 -33.39
CA LYS A 38 -15.46 12.87 -32.85
C LYS A 38 -14.76 11.57 -33.22
N GLY A 39 -14.34 11.40 -34.47
CA GLY A 39 -13.61 10.22 -34.91
C GLY A 39 -12.27 10.03 -34.19
N LYS A 40 -11.52 11.11 -33.95
CA LYS A 40 -10.27 11.06 -33.17
C LYS A 40 -10.52 10.63 -31.72
N LEU A 41 -11.53 11.23 -31.08
CA LEU A 41 -11.91 10.91 -29.70
C LEU A 41 -12.40 9.46 -29.54
N GLU A 42 -13.14 8.95 -30.53
CA GLU A 42 -13.57 7.54 -30.55
C GLU A 42 -12.36 6.60 -30.66
N GLN A 43 -11.37 6.94 -31.50
CA GLN A 43 -10.14 6.17 -31.62
C GLN A 43 -9.30 6.18 -30.34
N GLU A 44 -9.18 7.32 -29.66
CA GLU A 44 -8.50 7.43 -28.37
C GLU A 44 -9.23 6.64 -27.29
N ASN A 45 -10.56 6.73 -27.23
CA ASN A 45 -11.37 5.94 -26.31
C ASN A 45 -11.15 4.43 -26.51
N TYR A 46 -11.08 3.98 -27.76
CA TYR A 46 -10.81 2.58 -28.06
C TYR A 46 -9.44 2.13 -27.52
N LYS A 47 -8.39 2.94 -27.73
CA LYS A 47 -7.05 2.67 -27.20
C LYS A 47 -7.01 2.66 -25.66
N LEU A 48 -7.73 3.58 -25.01
CA LEU A 48 -7.81 3.64 -23.55
C LEU A 48 -8.54 2.42 -22.98
N LYS A 49 -9.66 2.01 -23.58
CA LYS A 49 -10.38 0.79 -23.19
C LYS A 49 -9.51 -0.45 -23.28
N ALA A 50 -8.82 -0.64 -24.41
CA ALA A 50 -7.88 -1.75 -24.58
C ALA A 50 -6.76 -1.75 -23.52
N ARG A 51 -6.28 -0.55 -23.13
CA ARG A 51 -5.27 -0.42 -22.07
C ARG A 51 -5.81 -0.73 -20.69
N ILE A 52 -7.05 -0.33 -20.40
CA ILE A 52 -7.74 -0.68 -19.15
C ILE A 52 -7.91 -2.19 -19.06
N ASP A 53 -8.44 -2.83 -20.11
CA ASP A 53 -8.63 -4.29 -20.15
C ASP A 53 -7.31 -5.04 -19.90
N TYR A 54 -6.22 -4.58 -20.52
CA TYR A 54 -4.88 -5.14 -20.29
C TYR A 54 -4.41 -4.97 -18.84
N LEU A 55 -4.61 -3.79 -18.25
CA LEU A 55 -4.23 -3.52 -16.85
C LEU A 55 -5.08 -4.33 -15.87
N GLU A 56 -6.37 -4.49 -16.13
CA GLU A 56 -7.26 -5.32 -15.33
C GLU A 56 -6.89 -6.80 -15.39
N ASP A 57 -6.52 -7.33 -16.57
CA ASP A 57 -6.02 -8.71 -16.69
C ASP A 57 -4.68 -8.89 -15.96
N CYS A 58 -3.79 -7.88 -16.05
CA CYS A 58 -2.55 -7.86 -15.29
C CYS A 58 -2.80 -7.85 -13.77
N LEU A 59 -3.74 -7.05 -13.28
CA LEU A 59 -4.14 -7.01 -11.86
C LEU A 59 -4.80 -8.31 -11.41
N ARG A 60 -5.59 -8.95 -12.26
CA ARG A 60 -6.24 -10.23 -11.96
C ARG A 60 -5.23 -11.37 -11.84
N ARG A 61 -4.15 -11.33 -12.62
CA ARG A 61 -3.07 -12.32 -12.60
C ARG A 61 -1.96 -11.98 -11.59
N ALA A 62 -1.91 -10.74 -11.11
CA ALA A 62 -0.96 -10.34 -10.10
C ALA A 62 -1.26 -11.10 -8.78
N PRO A 63 -0.24 -11.68 -8.12
CA PRO A 63 -0.41 -12.17 -6.76
C PRO A 63 -0.87 -11.01 -5.88
N PRO A 64 -1.73 -11.24 -4.87
CA PRO A 64 -2.25 -10.16 -4.03
C PRO A 64 -1.07 -9.41 -3.41
N THR A 65 -0.85 -8.16 -3.85
CA THR A 65 0.03 -7.24 -3.17
C THR A 65 -0.48 -7.12 -1.74
N ARG A 66 0.31 -7.59 -0.77
CA ARG A 66 0.06 -7.35 0.65
C ARG A 66 -0.05 -5.83 0.80
N GLN A 67 -1.26 -5.33 1.03
CA GLN A 67 -1.42 -3.93 1.39
C GLN A 67 -0.59 -3.70 2.66
N PRO A 68 0.24 -2.64 2.71
CA PRO A 68 0.76 -2.16 3.98
C PRO A 68 -0.47 -1.88 4.85
N ARG A 69 -0.64 -2.62 5.94
CA ARG A 69 -1.66 -2.28 6.93
C ARG A 69 -1.38 -0.86 7.36
N MET A 70 -2.31 0.06 7.11
CA MET A 70 -2.26 1.37 7.74
C MET A 70 -2.32 1.13 9.26
N PRO A 71 -1.29 1.51 10.03
CA PRO A 71 -1.34 1.38 11.47
C PRO A 71 -2.51 2.23 11.99
N SER A 72 -3.41 1.59 12.73
CA SER A 72 -4.38 2.30 13.55
C SER A 72 -3.61 3.21 14.51
N LEU A 73 -3.74 4.53 14.35
CA LEU A 73 -3.13 5.52 15.25
C LEU A 73 -3.79 5.58 16.63
N THR A 74 -4.83 4.78 16.85
CA THR A 74 -5.40 4.55 18.18
C THR A 74 -4.68 3.37 18.82
N PRO A 75 -3.90 3.61 19.91
CA PRO A 75 -3.46 2.54 20.78
C PRO A 75 -4.70 1.83 21.31
N ASP A 76 -4.78 0.51 21.15
CA ASP A 76 -5.86 -0.27 21.73
C ASP A 76 -5.79 -0.14 23.26
N PRO A 77 -6.84 0.38 23.93
CA PRO A 77 -6.81 0.68 25.36
C PRO A 77 -6.82 -0.57 26.26
N THR A 78 -6.86 -1.78 25.69
CA THR A 78 -6.86 -3.02 26.45
C THR A 78 -5.49 -3.72 26.40
N PRO A 79 -4.68 -3.66 27.47
CA PRO A 79 -3.37 -4.34 27.53
C PRO A 79 -3.50 -5.86 27.35
N ASP A 80 -4.60 -6.46 27.81
CA ASP A 80 -4.87 -7.90 27.71
C ASP A 80 -4.91 -8.44 26.28
N ILE A 81 -5.31 -7.63 25.29
CA ILE A 81 -5.36 -8.07 23.90
C ILE A 81 -3.95 -8.15 23.30
N ARG A 82 -3.05 -7.21 23.66
CA ARG A 82 -1.68 -7.18 23.15
C ARG A 82 -0.84 -8.37 23.64
N ASP A 83 -1.15 -8.87 24.82
CA ASP A 83 -0.51 -10.03 25.43
C ASP A 83 -1.05 -11.37 24.91
N HIS A 84 -2.14 -11.36 24.12
CA HIS A 84 -2.69 -12.58 23.56
C HIS A 84 -1.71 -13.21 22.56
N ASN A 85 -1.48 -14.52 22.68
CA ASN A 85 -0.54 -15.29 21.84
C ASN A 85 -0.85 -15.30 20.33
N GLU A 86 -2.02 -14.78 19.96
CA GLU A 86 -2.50 -14.71 18.57
C GLU A 86 -2.55 -13.27 18.04
N TYR A 87 -2.34 -12.27 18.90
CA TYR A 87 -2.43 -10.87 18.49
C TYR A 87 -1.18 -10.46 17.71
N GLU A 88 -1.37 -10.12 16.43
CA GLU A 88 -0.31 -9.54 15.61
C GLU A 88 -0.25 -8.03 15.87
N HIS A 89 0.84 -7.60 16.51
CA HIS A 89 1.09 -6.18 16.73
C HIS A 89 1.26 -5.48 15.37
N PRO A 90 0.50 -4.41 15.07
CA PRO A 90 0.56 -3.75 13.76
C PRO A 90 1.84 -2.93 13.55
N GLU A 91 2.55 -2.58 14.61
CA GLU A 91 3.77 -1.76 14.59
C GLU A 91 5.06 -2.59 14.53
N VAL A 92 4.92 -3.89 14.36
CA VAL A 92 6.02 -4.85 14.39
C VAL A 92 6.84 -4.76 13.10
N PRO A 93 8.18 -4.70 13.20
CA PRO A 93 9.06 -4.98 12.07
C PRO A 93 8.83 -6.44 11.64
N HIS A 94 8.11 -6.64 10.54
CA HIS A 94 7.57 -7.94 10.11
C HIS A 94 8.61 -8.93 9.54
N ASP A 95 9.89 -8.61 9.62
CA ASP A 95 10.93 -9.32 8.88
C ASP A 95 11.24 -10.73 9.43
N ASN A 96 10.82 -11.08 10.65
CA ASN A 96 11.15 -12.38 11.24
C ASN A 96 10.02 -13.05 12.01
N LYS A 97 9.07 -13.69 11.30
CA LYS A 97 8.12 -14.66 11.91
C LYS A 97 8.73 -16.05 12.14
N LEU A 98 10.04 -16.23 11.94
CA LEU A 98 10.71 -17.54 11.94
C LEU A 98 10.62 -18.28 13.29
N TYR A 99 10.49 -17.57 14.41
CA TYR A 99 10.69 -18.16 15.74
C TYR A 99 9.42 -18.48 16.53
N ARG A 100 8.23 -18.13 16.03
CA ARG A 100 6.93 -18.34 16.70
C ARG A 100 6.72 -19.79 17.15
N ASN A 101 7.13 -20.76 16.33
CA ASN A 101 7.01 -22.20 16.60
C ASN A 101 8.34 -22.94 16.46
N PHE A 102 9.45 -22.21 16.49
CA PHE A 102 10.76 -22.81 16.29
C PHE A 102 11.14 -23.69 17.49
N LYS A 103 11.48 -24.95 17.20
CA LYS A 103 12.00 -25.90 18.20
C LYS A 103 13.49 -26.06 17.98
N ALA A 104 14.27 -25.66 18.99
CA ALA A 104 15.71 -25.88 19.00
C ALA A 104 16.03 -27.38 19.05
N ASN A 105 17.00 -27.82 18.25
CA ASN A 105 17.57 -29.16 18.30
C ASN A 105 18.70 -29.25 19.34
N ILE A 106 19.33 -28.11 19.66
CA ILE A 106 20.40 -28.04 20.64
C ILE A 106 19.81 -28.10 22.05
N LYS A 107 20.40 -28.94 22.90
CA LYS A 107 20.13 -28.95 24.34
C LYS A 107 20.95 -27.86 25.01
N TYR A 108 20.29 -26.84 25.54
CA TYR A 108 20.93 -25.81 26.36
C TYR A 108 21.03 -26.34 27.79
N THR A 109 22.17 -26.11 28.45
CA THR A 109 22.36 -26.59 29.84
C THR A 109 21.43 -25.89 30.81
N ASN A 110 21.08 -24.63 30.56
CA ASN A 110 20.20 -23.83 31.40
C ASN A 110 19.04 -23.31 30.55
N GLY A 111 17.85 -23.89 30.73
CA GLY A 111 16.62 -23.45 30.07
C GLY A 111 16.55 -23.81 28.57
N THR A 112 15.83 -22.98 27.81
CA THR A 112 15.54 -23.21 26.39
C THR A 112 16.55 -22.57 25.44
N GLY A 113 17.51 -21.79 25.96
CA GLY A 113 18.51 -21.07 25.16
C GLY A 113 17.98 -19.80 24.47
N LYS A 114 16.70 -19.49 24.65
CA LYS A 114 15.94 -18.45 23.96
C LYS A 114 15.39 -17.42 24.93
N VAL A 115 15.40 -16.15 24.56
CA VAL A 115 14.62 -15.12 25.26
C VAL A 115 13.16 -15.26 24.84
N TRP A 116 12.28 -15.54 25.79
CA TRP A 116 10.85 -15.61 25.53
C TRP A 116 10.26 -14.20 25.29
N PRO A 117 9.31 -14.03 24.36
CA PRO A 117 8.73 -12.72 24.06
C PRO A 117 8.16 -11.97 25.27
N SER A 118 7.61 -12.71 26.23
CA SER A 118 7.12 -12.17 27.49
C SER A 118 8.19 -11.45 28.32
N ARG A 119 9.48 -11.72 28.10
CA ARG A 119 10.59 -11.03 28.79
C ARG A 119 10.75 -9.58 28.38
N TYR A 120 10.33 -9.22 27.16
CA TYR A 120 10.40 -7.86 26.63
C TYR A 120 9.01 -7.29 26.34
N GLY A 121 7.96 -7.89 26.91
CA GLY A 121 6.57 -7.40 26.83
C GLY A 121 5.85 -7.71 25.52
N SER A 122 6.30 -8.73 24.78
CA SER A 122 5.67 -9.16 23.53
C SER A 122 5.10 -10.58 23.64
N ASN A 123 4.53 -11.08 22.55
CA ASN A 123 3.85 -12.37 22.48
C ASN A 123 4.49 -13.29 21.44
N GLY A 124 4.02 -14.55 21.37
CA GLY A 124 4.56 -15.54 20.43
C GLY A 124 4.47 -15.15 18.94
N CYS A 125 3.56 -14.25 18.56
CA CYS A 125 3.47 -13.75 17.17
C CYS A 125 4.68 -12.93 16.76
N TRP A 126 5.33 -12.27 17.73
CA TRP A 126 6.52 -11.46 17.48
C TRP A 126 7.71 -11.94 18.30
N ASP A 127 8.08 -13.18 18.01
CA ASP A 127 9.25 -13.79 18.58
C ASP A 127 10.50 -13.43 17.78
N LEU A 128 11.38 -12.63 18.40
CA LEU A 128 12.64 -12.20 17.80
C LEU A 128 13.70 -13.32 17.72
N GLY A 129 13.46 -14.47 18.37
CA GLY A 129 14.39 -15.60 18.36
C GLY A 129 15.73 -15.31 19.02
N LEU A 130 15.77 -14.42 20.00
CA LEU A 130 17.01 -13.95 20.61
C LEU A 130 17.65 -15.04 21.47
N CYS A 131 18.97 -15.14 21.42
CA CYS A 131 19.70 -16.04 22.29
C CYS A 131 19.66 -15.54 23.75
N GLN A 132 19.22 -16.39 24.67
CA GLN A 132 19.13 -16.07 26.09
C GLN A 132 20.49 -15.69 26.69
N ILE A 133 21.56 -16.40 26.32
CA ILE A 133 22.88 -16.13 26.87
C ILE A 133 23.37 -14.76 26.40
N HIS A 134 23.17 -14.42 25.14
CA HIS A 134 23.63 -13.15 24.58
C HIS A 134 22.83 -11.94 25.10
N PHE A 135 21.50 -12.06 25.17
CA PHE A 135 20.62 -10.93 25.45
C PHE A 135 20.10 -10.85 26.90
N ALA A 136 20.36 -11.86 27.73
CA ALA A 136 19.89 -11.88 29.12
C ALA A 136 21.00 -12.18 30.13
N THR A 137 22.25 -12.34 29.69
CA THR A 137 23.39 -12.56 30.58
C THR A 137 24.62 -11.82 30.03
N SER A 138 25.61 -11.52 30.87
CA SER A 138 26.90 -10.96 30.44
C SER A 138 27.87 -12.01 29.88
N SER A 139 27.40 -13.21 29.57
CA SER A 139 28.23 -14.33 29.11
C SER A 139 28.21 -14.47 27.60
N VAL A 140 29.31 -14.96 27.01
CA VAL A 140 29.35 -15.30 25.59
C VAL A 140 28.71 -16.67 25.36
N CYS A 141 27.85 -16.77 24.35
CA CYS A 141 27.20 -18.03 24.00
C CYS A 141 28.24 -19.05 23.52
N ARG A 142 28.39 -20.17 24.25
CA ARG A 142 29.32 -21.27 23.92
C ARG A 142 29.09 -21.90 22.54
N TYR A 143 27.88 -21.76 22.01
CA TYR A 143 27.51 -22.30 20.70
C TYR A 143 27.87 -21.34 19.56
N GLY A 144 28.07 -20.05 19.84
CA GLY A 144 28.45 -19.04 18.85
C GLY A 144 27.60 -19.12 17.59
N SER A 145 28.26 -19.28 16.43
CA SER A 145 27.62 -19.45 15.12
C SER A 145 26.78 -20.72 14.96
N ARG A 146 26.96 -21.72 15.84
CA ARG A 146 26.15 -22.95 15.86
C ARG A 146 24.88 -22.80 16.69
N CYS A 147 24.70 -21.69 17.39
CA CYS A 147 23.49 -21.46 18.16
C CYS A 147 22.31 -21.22 17.21
N GLU A 148 21.17 -21.84 17.52
CA GLU A 148 19.96 -21.77 16.71
C GLU A 148 19.17 -20.47 16.91
N PHE A 149 19.60 -19.65 17.88
CA PHE A 149 18.99 -18.37 18.21
C PHE A 149 19.91 -17.22 17.81
N ARG A 150 19.31 -16.06 17.53
CA ARG A 150 19.99 -14.88 17.02
C ARG A 150 20.95 -14.27 18.04
N HIS A 151 22.13 -13.91 17.57
CA HIS A 151 23.16 -13.14 18.31
C HIS A 151 23.40 -11.76 17.70
N LEU A 152 22.80 -11.46 16.56
CA LEU A 152 22.90 -10.14 15.96
C LEU A 152 22.16 -9.14 16.85
N PRO A 153 22.77 -7.96 17.11
CA PRO A 153 22.15 -6.89 17.87
C PRO A 153 20.75 -6.56 17.36
N LEU A 154 19.93 -5.98 18.23
CA LEU A 154 18.62 -5.47 17.83
C LEU A 154 18.78 -4.35 16.80
N THR A 155 17.98 -4.38 15.74
CA THR A 155 17.93 -3.25 14.79
C THR A 155 17.26 -2.04 15.43
N ASP A 156 17.45 -0.85 14.86
CA ASP A 156 16.83 0.38 15.38
C ASP A 156 15.29 0.29 15.41
N ASP A 157 14.69 -0.37 14.41
CA ASP A 157 13.25 -0.60 14.34
C ASP A 157 12.77 -1.55 15.44
N GLU A 158 13.51 -2.62 15.70
CA GLU A 158 13.21 -3.58 16.77
C GLU A 158 13.34 -2.92 18.15
N ARG A 159 14.39 -2.12 18.37
CA ARG A 159 14.58 -1.35 19.60
C ARG A 159 13.43 -0.36 19.80
N THR A 160 13.03 0.35 18.75
CA THR A 160 11.91 1.30 18.79
C THR A 160 10.61 0.60 19.13
N TYR A 161 10.35 -0.59 18.58
CA TYR A 161 9.18 -1.37 18.92
C TYR A 161 9.22 -1.88 20.36
N VAL A 162 10.34 -2.48 20.79
CA VAL A 162 10.47 -3.01 22.16
C VAL A 162 10.32 -1.89 23.19
N ALA A 163 10.83 -0.69 22.92
CA ALA A 163 10.67 0.46 23.80
C ALA A 163 9.19 0.85 24.05
N LYS A 164 8.28 0.54 23.11
CA LYS A 164 6.84 0.81 23.27
C LYS A 164 6.13 -0.20 24.16
N LEU A 165 6.77 -1.30 24.54
CA LEU A 165 6.21 -2.39 25.36
C LEU A 165 6.49 -2.15 26.85
N GLU A 166 6.15 -0.97 27.35
CA GLU A 166 6.34 -0.59 28.75
C GLU A 166 5.50 -1.47 29.70
N PRO A 167 6.02 -1.86 30.88
CA PRO A 167 7.34 -1.51 31.44
C PRO A 167 8.46 -2.51 31.07
N LEU A 168 8.13 -3.63 30.46
CA LEU A 168 9.05 -4.75 30.29
C LEU A 168 10.07 -4.50 29.18
N GLY A 169 9.64 -3.92 28.08
CA GLY A 169 10.49 -3.63 26.93
C GLY A 169 11.60 -2.63 27.25
N SER A 170 11.30 -1.53 27.95
CA SER A 170 12.33 -0.57 28.39
C SER A 170 13.31 -1.17 29.39
N THR A 171 12.82 -2.04 30.28
CA THR A 171 13.67 -2.77 31.23
C THR A 171 14.59 -3.76 30.51
N PHE A 172 14.06 -4.46 29.51
CA PHE A 172 14.82 -5.38 28.66
C PHE A 172 15.92 -4.62 27.90
N LEU A 173 15.60 -3.48 27.29
CA LEU A 173 16.55 -2.66 26.52
C LEU A 173 17.74 -2.15 27.32
N LYS A 174 17.60 -1.98 28.64
CA LYS A 174 18.72 -1.59 29.52
C LYS A 174 19.78 -2.68 29.68
N HIS A 175 19.42 -3.93 29.42
CA HIS A 175 20.26 -5.11 29.64
C HIS A 175 20.51 -5.91 28.36
N SER A 176 19.82 -5.56 27.27
CA SER A 176 20.00 -6.20 25.97
C SER A 176 21.02 -5.40 25.16
N ASP A 177 22.10 -6.09 24.77
CA ASP A 177 23.36 -5.63 24.14
C ASP A 177 24.52 -5.39 25.12
#